data_AF-A0A7R9BB59-F1
#
_entry.id   AF-A0A7R9BB59-F1
#
_cell.length_a   1.000
_cell.length_b   1.000
_cell.length_c   1.000
_cell.angle_alpha   90.00
_cell.angle_beta   90.00
_cell.angle_gamma   90.00
#
_symmetry.space_group_name_H-M   'P 1'
#
loop_
_entity.id
_entity.type
_entity.pdbx_description
1 polymer ?
#
loop_
_entity_poly.entity_id
_entity_poly.type
_entity_poly.pdbx_seq_one_letter_code
_entity_poly.pdbx_strand_id
1 'polypeptide(L)'
;MVGIDECLYENQMCEGSCTNTLDISNLPYMVNANRTALVGVRVDVIAECTCGARNFTKSETCRTSPCYNGGRCSEGRYALSCSCPSGYNGPRCQQTARSFRGNGWAWYPPLDMCDTSHLSLEFITRKADGMLLYNGPIVPPEPDELLVSGVH
;
A
#
# COMPACT_ATOMS: atom_id res chain seq x y z
N MET A 1 -10.01 -14.65 -4.82
CA MET A 1 -10.99 -13.58 -4.53
C MET A 1 -11.26 -12.92 -5.87
N VAL A 2 -12.52 -12.71 -6.25
CA VAL A 2 -12.83 -12.00 -7.51
C VAL A 2 -12.35 -10.57 -7.30
N GLY A 3 -11.35 -10.14 -8.06
CA GLY A 3 -10.77 -8.80 -7.98
C GLY A 3 -11.74 -7.79 -8.58
N ILE A 4 -12.83 -7.51 -7.87
CA ILE A 4 -13.79 -6.47 -8.22
C ILE A 4 -13.12 -5.15 -7.86
N ASP A 5 -12.87 -4.34 -8.88
CA ASP A 5 -12.29 -3.02 -8.77
C ASP A 5 -13.36 -2.02 -9.22
N GLU A 6 -14.07 -1.43 -8.25
CA GLU A 6 -15.09 -0.40 -8.50
C GLU A 6 -14.46 0.92 -8.98
N CYS A 7 -13.16 1.11 -8.74
CA CYS A 7 -12.39 2.24 -9.26
C CYS A 7 -11.96 2.06 -10.73
N LEU A 8 -12.07 0.86 -11.32
CA LEU A 8 -11.73 0.60 -12.72
C LEU A 8 -12.59 1.42 -13.70
N TYR A 9 -13.79 1.82 -13.28
CA TYR A 9 -14.66 2.71 -14.06
C TYR A 9 -14.34 4.19 -13.74
N GLU A 10 -13.16 4.64 -14.17
CA GLU A 10 -12.74 6.05 -14.08
C GLU A 10 -13.76 6.98 -14.77
N ASN A 11 -14.02 8.15 -14.17
CA ASN A 11 -14.98 9.18 -14.59
C ASN A 11 -16.49 8.86 -14.45
N GLN A 12 -16.89 7.72 -13.89
CA GLN A 12 -18.30 7.50 -13.49
C GLN A 12 -18.59 7.80 -12.01
N MET A 13 -17.59 7.65 -11.13
CA MET A 13 -17.80 7.80 -9.68
C MET A 13 -16.98 8.92 -9.01
N CYS A 14 -15.76 9.21 -9.45
CA CYS A 14 -14.89 10.21 -8.81
C CYS A 14 -14.16 11.07 -9.85
N GLU A 15 -14.08 12.40 -9.63
CA GLU A 15 -13.26 13.34 -10.43
C GLU A 15 -11.80 13.44 -9.93
N GLY A 16 -11.37 12.51 -9.07
CA GLY A 16 -10.05 12.53 -8.43
C GLY A 16 -9.62 11.15 -7.96
N SER A 17 -8.94 11.07 -6.81
CA SER A 17 -8.46 9.77 -6.29
C SER A 17 -9.63 8.85 -5.92
N CYS A 18 -9.50 7.56 -6.24
CA CYS A 18 -10.46 6.52 -5.90
C CYS A 18 -9.74 5.40 -5.14
N THR A 19 -10.39 4.88 -4.10
CA THR A 19 -9.91 3.73 -3.33
C THR A 19 -11.05 2.75 -3.11
N ASN A 20 -10.80 1.46 -3.37
CA ASN A 20 -11.76 0.42 -3.05
C ASN A 20 -11.70 0.08 -1.55
N THR A 21 -12.84 0.14 -0.87
CA THR A 21 -12.98 -0.37 0.49
C THR A 21 -13.90 -1.58 0.52
N LEU A 22 -13.57 -2.52 1.40
CA LEU A 22 -14.30 -3.79 1.53
C LEU A 22 -15.22 -3.68 2.74
N ASP A 23 -16.53 -3.70 2.51
CA ASP A 23 -17.54 -3.76 3.57
C ASP A 23 -18.00 -5.21 3.76
N ILE A 24 -17.78 -5.74 4.96
CA ILE A 24 -18.16 -7.11 5.32
C ILE A 24 -19.37 -7.03 6.23
N SER A 25 -20.52 -7.47 5.74
CA SER A 25 -21.74 -7.48 6.52
C SER A 25 -21.64 -8.48 7.67
N ASN A 26 -22.02 -8.04 8.87
CA ASN A 26 -22.18 -8.92 10.03
C ASN A 26 -23.44 -9.81 9.93
N LEU A 27 -24.28 -9.61 8.90
CA LEU A 27 -25.48 -10.41 8.67
C LEU A 27 -25.15 -11.53 7.66
N PRO A 28 -25.28 -12.81 8.06
CA PRO A 28 -25.05 -13.93 7.16
C PRO A 28 -26.13 -13.99 6.08
N TYR A 29 -25.73 -14.32 4.85
CA TYR A 29 -26.65 -14.59 3.75
C TYR A 29 -26.86 -16.11 3.63
N MET A 30 -28.09 -16.58 3.81
CA MET A 30 -28.41 -18.01 3.74
C MET A 30 -29.13 -18.34 2.43
N VAL A 31 -28.62 -19.33 1.70
CA VAL A 31 -29.30 -19.95 0.56
C VAL A 31 -29.71 -21.36 0.97
N ASN A 32 -31.03 -21.60 1.02
CA ASN A 32 -31.57 -22.93 1.30
C ASN A 32 -31.80 -23.68 -0.01
N ALA A 33 -31.13 -24.82 -0.18
CA ALA A 33 -31.31 -25.76 -1.28
C ALA A 33 -31.84 -27.09 -0.74
N ASN A 34 -33.08 -27.09 -0.22
CA ASN A 34 -33.89 -28.23 0.24
C ASN A 34 -33.22 -29.23 1.20
N ARG A 35 -32.19 -29.96 0.73
CA ARG A 35 -31.36 -30.88 1.52
C ARG A 35 -30.14 -30.23 2.16
N THR A 36 -29.76 -29.04 1.73
CA THR A 36 -28.57 -28.33 2.22
C THR A 36 -28.84 -26.84 2.36
N ALA A 37 -28.33 -26.21 3.42
CA ALA A 37 -28.29 -24.76 3.55
C ALA A 37 -26.84 -24.30 3.42
N LEU A 38 -26.60 -23.29 2.58
CA LEU A 38 -25.33 -22.61 2.45
C LEU A 38 -25.43 -21.29 3.20
N VAL A 39 -24.50 -21.05 4.11
CA VAL A 39 -24.38 -19.77 4.82
C VAL A 39 -23.14 -19.08 4.29
N GLY A 40 -23.34 -17.93 3.66
CA GLY A 40 -22.29 -17.06 3.15
C GLY A 40 -22.17 -15.79 3.98
N VAL A 41 -21.02 -15.12 3.84
CA VAL A 41 -20.82 -13.75 4.30
C VAL A 41 -21.09 -12.83 3.12
N ARG A 42 -21.89 -11.78 3.34
CA ARG A 42 -22.09 -10.75 2.32
C ARG A 42 -20.90 -9.79 2.37
N VAL A 43 -20.26 -9.60 1.24
CA VAL A 43 -19.13 -8.69 1.05
C VAL A 43 -19.47 -7.76 -0.09
N ASP A 44 -19.46 -6.46 0.17
CA ASP A 44 -19.66 -5.42 -0.84
C ASP A 44 -18.31 -4.67 -1.02
N VAL A 45 -17.94 -4.38 -2.27
CA VAL A 45 -16.78 -3.51 -2.58
C VAL A 45 -17.35 -2.14 -2.90
N ILE A 46 -16.84 -1.10 -2.25
CA ILE A 46 -17.35 0.27 -2.38
C ILE A 46 -16.20 1.17 -2.86
N ALA A 47 -16.48 2.02 -3.85
CA ALA A 47 -15.57 3.07 -4.27
C ALA A 47 -15.66 4.28 -3.32
N GLU A 48 -14.54 4.64 -2.69
CA GLU A 48 -14.40 5.88 -1.92
C GLU A 48 -13.57 6.88 -2.73
N CYS A 49 -14.10 8.09 -2.96
CA CYS A 49 -13.41 9.18 -3.65
C CYS A 49 -12.37 9.87 -2.75
N THR A 50 -11.46 9.07 -2.20
CA THR A 50 -10.34 9.52 -1.38
C THR A 50 -9.06 8.85 -1.84
N CYS A 51 -7.94 9.43 -1.46
CA CYS A 51 -6.62 8.89 -1.72
C CYS A 51 -6.30 7.80 -0.68
N GLY A 52 -6.27 6.53 -1.09
CA GLY A 52 -6.00 5.38 -0.23
C GLY A 52 -4.63 5.48 0.43
N ALA A 53 -3.65 6.02 -0.30
CA ALA A 53 -2.31 6.32 0.21
C ALA A 53 -2.27 7.38 1.32
N ARG A 54 -3.30 8.24 1.41
CA ARG A 54 -3.39 9.39 2.34
C ARG A 54 -4.68 9.37 3.15
N ASN A 55 -5.26 8.19 3.40
CA ASN A 55 -6.64 8.10 3.87
C ASN A 55 -6.80 8.61 5.33
N PHE A 56 -7.27 9.86 5.47
CA PHE A 56 -7.47 10.56 6.76
C PHE A 56 -8.82 10.24 7.44
N THR A 57 -9.66 9.41 6.84
CA THR A 57 -11.03 9.15 7.34
C THR A 57 -11.05 8.27 8.59
N LYS A 58 -10.01 7.47 8.80
CA LYS A 58 -9.84 6.63 9.98
C LYS A 58 -8.96 7.33 11.00
N SER A 59 -9.39 7.36 12.26
CA SER A 59 -8.53 7.86 13.32
C SER A 59 -7.26 7.01 13.41
N GLU A 60 -6.14 7.64 13.06
CA GLU A 60 -4.84 7.00 13.17
C GLU A 60 -4.37 7.05 14.62
N THR A 61 -4.00 5.90 15.14
CA THR A 61 -3.38 5.73 16.46
C THR A 61 -2.05 5.04 16.25
N CYS A 62 -1.15 5.13 17.22
CA CYS A 62 0.11 4.40 17.16
C CYS A 62 -0.10 2.88 17.11
N ARG A 63 -1.27 2.40 17.50
CA ARG A 63 -1.67 1.00 17.40
C ARG A 63 -2.15 0.60 16.01
N THR A 64 -2.92 1.47 15.34
CA THR A 64 -3.46 1.19 14.00
C THR A 64 -2.52 1.59 12.87
N SER A 65 -1.68 2.60 13.10
CA SER A 65 -0.72 3.17 12.14
C SER A 65 0.68 3.32 12.76
N PRO A 66 1.42 2.22 13.04
CA PRO A 66 2.74 2.29 13.67
C PRO A 66 3.83 2.90 12.77
N CYS A 67 4.85 3.51 13.35
CA CYS A 67 6.05 3.91 12.61
C CYS A 67 6.88 2.68 12.23
N TYR A 68 7.45 2.69 11.03
CA TYR A 68 8.32 1.62 10.54
C TYR A 68 9.75 1.77 11.07
N ASN A 69 10.55 0.72 10.89
CA ASN A 69 12.01 0.73 11.10
C ASN A 69 12.45 1.22 12.50
N GLY A 70 11.66 0.92 13.53
CA GLY A 70 11.97 1.33 14.92
C GLY A 70 11.70 2.80 15.23
N GLY A 71 10.96 3.51 14.36
CA GLY A 71 10.50 4.87 14.62
C GLY A 71 9.66 4.96 15.89
N ARG A 72 9.84 6.05 16.65
CA ARG A 72 9.02 6.33 17.84
C ARG A 72 7.75 7.04 17.43
N CYS A 73 6.62 6.42 17.73
CA CYS A 73 5.30 6.98 17.47
C CYS A 73 4.82 7.88 18.60
N SER A 74 4.16 8.99 18.25
CA SER A 74 3.54 9.93 19.18
C SER A 74 2.16 10.35 18.67
N GLU A 75 1.15 10.26 19.53
CA GLU A 75 -0.22 10.68 19.23
C GLU A 75 -0.39 12.14 19.66
N GLY A 76 -0.57 13.04 18.70
CA GLY A 76 -0.93 14.44 18.95
C GLY A 76 -2.44 14.66 19.00
N ARG A 77 -2.88 15.86 19.40
CA ARG A 77 -4.30 16.22 19.50
C ARG A 77 -5.05 16.14 18.16
N TYR A 78 -4.34 16.26 17.03
CA TYR A 78 -4.93 16.30 15.69
C TYR A 78 -4.18 15.44 14.65
N ALA A 79 -3.05 14.82 15.01
CA ALA A 79 -2.23 14.06 14.06
C ALA A 79 -1.29 13.08 14.77
N LEU A 80 -0.98 11.97 14.10
CA LEU A 80 0.08 11.04 14.47
C LEU A 80 1.44 11.54 13.93
N SER A 81 2.51 11.38 14.72
CA SER A 81 3.86 11.82 14.36
C SER A 81 4.90 10.73 14.66
N CYS A 82 5.82 10.52 13.72
CA CYS A 82 6.93 9.58 13.84
C CYS A 82 8.27 10.29 13.96
N SER A 83 9.04 9.96 15.00
CA SER A 83 10.45 10.31 15.12
C SER A 83 11.31 9.17 14.58
N CYS A 84 12.01 9.43 13.48
CA CYS A 84 12.78 8.41 12.77
C CYS A 84 14.21 8.28 13.30
N PRO A 85 14.74 7.05 13.44
CA PRO A 85 16.15 6.83 13.72
C PRO A 85 17.01 7.30 12.54
N SER A 86 18.30 7.53 12.80
CA SER A 86 19.25 7.90 11.75
C SER A 86 19.25 6.88 10.59
N GLY A 87 19.21 7.36 9.35
CA GLY A 87 19.15 6.54 8.14
C GLY A 87 17.73 6.21 7.64
N TYR A 88 16.68 6.59 8.38
CA TYR A 88 15.29 6.42 7.99
C TYR A 88 14.56 7.76 7.88
N ASN A 89 13.63 7.87 6.94
CA ASN A 89 12.90 9.11 6.67
C ASN A 89 11.45 8.84 6.25
N GLY A 90 10.71 9.92 6.01
CA GLY A 90 9.31 9.91 5.60
C GLY A 90 8.34 9.97 6.80
N PRO A 91 7.05 10.24 6.54
CA PRO A 91 6.03 10.44 7.59
C PRO A 91 5.92 9.31 8.61
N ARG A 92 6.26 8.08 8.21
CA ARG A 92 6.23 6.89 9.06
C ARG A 92 7.56 6.15 9.10
N CYS A 93 8.67 6.82 8.80
CA CYS A 93 10.02 6.23 8.77
C CYS A 93 10.17 5.08 7.76
N GLN A 94 9.33 5.07 6.71
CA GLN A 94 9.31 4.02 5.69
C GLN A 94 10.39 4.20 4.61
N GLN A 95 10.90 5.41 4.42
CA GLN A 95 11.96 5.66 3.45
C GLN A 95 13.27 5.12 3.98
N THR A 96 13.92 4.27 3.18
CA THR A 96 15.20 3.64 3.50
C THR A 96 16.23 3.98 2.42
N ALA A 97 17.44 4.38 2.81
CA ALA A 97 18.56 4.40 1.87
C ALA A 97 19.08 2.96 1.66
N ARG A 98 19.35 2.58 0.41
CA ARG A 98 19.87 1.26 0.04
C ARG A 98 21.10 1.42 -0.83
N SER A 99 22.13 0.60 -0.59
CA SER A 99 23.29 0.51 -1.46
C SER A 99 23.23 -0.80 -2.25
N PHE A 100 23.36 -0.73 -3.57
CA PHE A 100 23.35 -1.89 -4.45
C PHE A 100 24.72 -2.12 -5.08
N ARG A 101 25.16 -3.38 -5.20
CA ARG A 101 26.39 -3.76 -5.91
C ARG A 101 26.07 -4.63 -7.12
N GLY A 102 26.76 -4.37 -8.24
CA GLY A 102 26.59 -5.16 -9.47
C GLY A 102 25.15 -5.06 -9.99
N ASN A 103 24.48 -6.20 -10.11
CA ASN A 103 23.11 -6.33 -10.59
C ASN A 103 22.10 -6.44 -9.42
N GLY A 104 22.42 -5.88 -8.26
CA GLY A 104 21.51 -5.86 -7.10
C GLY A 104 20.24 -5.07 -7.38
N TRP A 105 19.14 -5.47 -6.75
CA TRP A 105 17.81 -4.89 -6.92
C TRP A 105 16.98 -5.07 -5.64
N ALA A 106 15.93 -4.28 -5.51
CA ALA A 106 14.93 -4.43 -4.46
C ALA A 106 13.55 -4.24 -5.05
N TRP A 107 12.68 -5.19 -4.80
CA TRP A 107 11.26 -5.09 -5.06
C TRP A 107 10.57 -4.35 -3.94
N TYR A 108 9.64 -3.49 -4.32
CA TYR A 108 8.74 -2.84 -3.38
C TYR A 108 7.31 -3.17 -3.78
N PRO A 109 6.38 -3.27 -2.80
CA PRO A 109 4.96 -3.34 -3.10
C PRO A 109 4.54 -2.19 -4.04
N PRO A 110 3.46 -2.39 -4.81
CA PRO A 110 2.89 -1.33 -5.64
C PRO A 110 2.69 -0.05 -4.82
N LEU A 111 3.07 1.08 -5.41
CA LEU A 111 2.81 2.37 -4.79
C LEU A 111 1.33 2.70 -4.94
N ASP A 112 0.65 2.95 -3.84
CA ASP A 112 -0.71 3.49 -3.87
C ASP A 112 -0.64 4.89 -4.50
N MET A 113 -1.11 4.99 -5.75
CA MET A 113 -1.13 6.25 -6.50
C MET A 113 -2.45 6.98 -6.28
N CYS A 114 -2.34 8.28 -6.16
CA CYS A 114 -3.46 9.22 -6.10
C CYS A 114 -3.37 10.17 -7.29
N ASP A 115 -4.47 10.86 -7.57
CA ASP A 115 -4.66 11.79 -8.69
C ASP A 115 -3.45 12.71 -8.92
N THR A 116 -2.85 13.22 -7.83
CA THR A 116 -1.54 13.89 -7.85
C THR A 116 -0.51 13.18 -6.98
N SER A 117 0.39 12.45 -7.64
CA SER A 117 1.49 11.71 -7.00
C SER A 117 2.83 12.08 -7.62
N HIS A 118 3.81 12.40 -6.77
CA HIS A 118 5.18 12.68 -7.18
C HIS A 118 6.12 11.65 -6.56
N LEU A 119 6.93 10.99 -7.41
CA LEU A 119 8.01 10.12 -6.98
C LEU A 119 9.34 10.84 -7.19
N SER A 120 10.11 10.99 -6.10
CA SER A 120 11.47 11.55 -6.13
C SER A 120 12.47 10.51 -5.67
N LEU A 121 13.62 10.46 -6.35
CA LEU A 121 14.73 9.56 -6.05
C LEU A 121 16.02 10.38 -6.04
N GLU A 122 16.82 10.19 -4.99
CA GLU A 122 18.18 10.70 -4.92
C GLU A 122 19.14 9.50 -4.92
N PHE A 123 20.17 9.55 -5.76
CA PHE A 123 21.12 8.46 -5.90
C PHE A 123 22.54 8.97 -6.16
N ILE A 124 23.52 8.12 -5.86
CA ILE A 124 24.92 8.32 -6.22
C ILE A 124 25.45 7.02 -6.83
N THR A 125 26.20 7.13 -7.92
CA THR A 125 26.77 5.97 -8.61
C THR A 125 28.17 6.26 -9.13
N ARG A 126 28.98 5.21 -9.28
CA ARG A 126 30.26 5.25 -10.00
C ARG A 126 30.17 4.68 -11.41
N LYS A 127 29.01 4.12 -11.79
CA LYS A 127 28.76 3.55 -13.12
C LYS A 127 28.20 4.61 -14.05
N ALA A 128 28.62 4.58 -15.30
CA ALA A 128 28.11 5.50 -16.34
C ALA A 128 26.65 5.20 -16.69
N ASP A 129 26.26 3.92 -16.65
CA ASP A 129 24.92 3.46 -17.02
C ASP A 129 24.37 2.47 -15.98
N GLY A 130 23.05 2.47 -15.79
CA GLY A 130 22.35 1.54 -14.90
C GLY A 130 20.85 1.85 -14.77
N MET A 131 20.05 0.85 -14.42
CA MET A 131 18.63 1.00 -14.12
C MET A 131 18.44 1.45 -12.66
N LEU A 132 17.66 2.51 -12.42
CA LEU A 132 17.41 3.04 -11.08
C LEU A 132 16.02 2.67 -10.55
N LEU A 133 15.02 2.70 -11.42
CA LEU A 133 13.65 2.37 -11.10
C LEU A 133 13.02 1.66 -12.30
N TYR A 134 12.38 0.54 -12.03
CA TYR A 134 11.56 -0.18 -12.98
C TYR A 134 10.15 -0.33 -12.40
N ASN A 135 9.14 0.15 -13.12
CA ASN A 135 7.74 0.03 -12.72
C ASN A 135 7.07 -1.11 -13.51
N GLY A 136 7.11 -2.32 -12.97
CA GLY A 136 6.53 -3.53 -13.53
C GLY A 136 7.18 -4.78 -12.92
N PRO A 137 6.72 -6.00 -13.26
CA PRO A 137 5.43 -6.38 -13.83
C PRO A 137 4.28 -6.12 -12.84
N ILE A 138 3.06 -6.07 -13.37
CA ILE A 138 1.84 -5.80 -12.56
C ILE A 138 1.50 -6.99 -11.64
N VAL A 139 2.08 -8.16 -11.90
CA VAL A 139 1.86 -9.37 -11.11
C VAL A 139 2.78 -9.36 -9.89
N PRO A 140 2.25 -9.61 -8.67
CA PRO A 140 3.08 -9.77 -7.49
C PRO A 140 4.13 -10.88 -7.67
N PRO A 141 5.33 -10.73 -7.09
CA PRO A 141 6.35 -11.77 -7.10
C PRO A 141 5.84 -13.03 -6.39
N GLU A 142 6.34 -14.20 -6.81
CA GLU A 142 5.98 -15.47 -6.17
C GLU A 142 6.50 -15.52 -4.72
N PRO A 143 5.86 -16.30 -3.82
CA PRO A 143 6.25 -16.35 -2.40
C PRO A 143 7.71 -16.74 -2.16
N ASP A 144 8.29 -17.52 -3.06
CA ASP A 144 9.66 -18.03 -2.97
C ASP A 144 10.67 -17.12 -3.70
N GLU A 145 10.21 -16.02 -4.30
CA GLU A 145 11.05 -15.12 -5.09
C GLU A 145 11.85 -14.14 -4.21
N LEU A 146 13.09 -13.92 -4.62
CA LEU A 146 14.08 -13.18 -3.86
C LEU A 146 13.84 -11.67 -3.97
N LEU A 147 13.00 -11.09 -3.10
CA LEU A 147 12.57 -9.68 -3.21
C LEU A 147 13.70 -8.64 -3.13
N VAL A 148 14.84 -9.00 -2.55
CA VAL A 148 15.97 -8.09 -2.38
C VAL A 148 17.27 -8.84 -2.61
N SER A 149 18.11 -8.34 -3.51
CA SER A 149 19.38 -8.97 -3.89
C SER A 149 20.51 -7.94 -3.98
N GLY A 150 21.71 -8.35 -3.56
CA GLY A 150 22.92 -7.55 -3.72
C GLY A 150 22.95 -6.23 -2.93
N VAL A 151 22.22 -6.15 -1.81
CA VAL A 151 22.13 -4.98 -0.92
C VAL A 151 23.24 -5.00 0.13
N HIS A 152 23.76 -3.82 0.49
CA HIS A 152 24.61 -3.57 1.67
C HIS A 152 23.99 -2.48 2.55
#